data_AF-A0A2W7CRR8-F1
#
_entry.id   AF-A0A2W7CRR8-F1
#
_cell.length_a   1.000
_cell.length_b   1.000
_cell.length_c   1.000
_cell.angle_alpha   90.00
_cell.angle_beta   90.00
_cell.angle_gamma   90.00
#
_symmetry.space_group_name_H-M   'P 1'
#
loop_
_entity.id
_entity.type
_entity.pdbx_description
1 polymer ?
#
loop_
_entity_poly.entity_id
_entity_poly.type
_entity_poly.pdbx_seq_one_letter_code
_entity_poly.pdbx_strand_id
1 'polypeptide(L)' 'MEKTMFQYLKRVSIGLRARRAERALHELPDHILKDIGIRRAAISYAVREHLKDDRI' A
#
# COMPACT_ATOMS: atom_id res chain seq x y z
N MET A 1 23.67 14.48 7.54
CA MET A 1 23.67 13.11 6.96
C MET A 1 22.61 12.20 7.58
N GLU A 2 22.44 12.18 8.91
CA GLU A 2 21.45 11.29 9.56
C GLU A 2 19.99 11.52 9.14
N LYS A 3 19.54 12.78 9.00
CA LYS A 3 18.17 13.08 8.51
C LYS A 3 17.90 12.50 7.11
N THR A 4 18.89 12.48 6.24
CA THR A 4 18.75 11.96 4.87
C THR A 4 18.62 10.43 4.87
N MET A 5 19.42 9.75 5.69
CA MET A 5 19.34 8.28 5.87
C MET A 5 18.01 7.86 6.50
N PHE A 6 17.54 8.61 7.51
CA PHE A 6 16.23 8.36 8.14
C PHE A 6 15.07 8.50 7.15
N GLN A 7 15.07 9.56 6.33
CA GLN A 7 14.06 9.75 5.29
C GLN A 7 14.11 8.67 4.21
N TYR A 8 15.32 8.20 3.86
CA TYR A 8 15.50 7.11 2.91
C TYR A 8 14.91 5.81 3.45
N LEU A 9 15.26 5.42 4.68
CA LEU A 9 14.71 4.23 5.34
C LEU A 9 13.19 4.30 5.49
N LYS A 10 12.64 5.48 5.82
CA LYS A 10 11.19 5.72 5.85
C LYS A 10 10.55 5.51 4.47
N ARG A 11 11.17 5.97 3.39
CA ARG A 11 10.66 5.75 2.02
C ARG A 11 10.68 4.27 1.63
N VAL A 12 11.75 3.56 1.98
CA VAL A 12 11.89 2.13 1.68
C VAL A 12 10.85 1.31 2.45
N SER A 13 10.62 1.61 3.73
CA SER A 13 9.63 0.90 4.53
C SER A 13 8.19 1.11 4.03
N ILE A 14 7.84 2.33 3.62
CA ILE A 14 6.55 2.64 2.97
C ILE A 14 6.39 1.83 1.68
N GLY A 15 7.43 1.80 0.83
CA GLY A 15 7.40 1.02 -0.41
C GLY A 15 7.25 -0.49 -0.17
N LEU A 16 7.86 -1.01 0.89
CA LEU A 16 7.73 -2.42 1.27
C LEU A 16 6.31 -2.75 1.77
N ARG A 17 5.70 -1.86 2.58
CA ARG A 17 4.31 -1.97 3.04
C ARG A 17 3.33 -1.96 1.86
N ALA A 18 3.54 -1.07 0.89
CA ALA A 18 2.73 -1.02 -0.34
C ALA A 18 2.66 -2.36 -1.05
N ARG A 19 3.84 -2.93 -1.33
CA ARG A 19 3.95 -4.21 -2.05
C ARG A 19 3.31 -5.36 -1.29
N ARG A 20 3.41 -5.36 0.04
CA ARG A 20 2.75 -6.38 0.87
C ARG A 20 1.24 -6.24 0.86
N ALA A 21 0.71 -5.03 1.00
CA ALA A 21 -0.73 -4.76 0.95
C ALA A 21 -1.32 -5.11 -0.42
N GLU A 22 -0.65 -4.72 -1.51
CA GLU A 22 -1.06 -5.06 -2.88
C GLU A 22 -1.11 -6.58 -3.09
N ARG A 23 -0.07 -7.33 -2.66
CA ARG A 23 -0.08 -8.80 -2.73
C ARG A 23 -1.21 -9.42 -1.91
N ALA A 24 -1.39 -8.99 -0.66
CA ALA A 24 -2.45 -9.51 0.20
C ALA A 24 -3.83 -9.29 -0.42
N LEU A 25 -4.10 -8.11 -0.97
CA LEU A 25 -5.37 -7.83 -1.67
C LEU A 25 -5.52 -8.66 -2.95
N HIS A 26 -4.43 -8.96 -3.66
CA HIS A 26 -4.47 -9.85 -4.82
C HIS A 26 -4.73 -11.32 -4.44
N GLU A 27 -4.35 -11.74 -3.24
CA GLU A 27 -4.61 -13.09 -2.74
C GLU A 27 -6.05 -13.27 -2.23
N LEU A 28 -6.76 -12.17 -1.91
CA LEU A 28 -8.14 -12.24 -1.47
C LEU A 28 -9.07 -12.71 -2.60
N PRO A 29 -10.13 -13.49 -2.30
CA PRO A 29 -11.20 -13.79 -3.25
C PRO A 29 -11.99 -12.55 -3.67
N ASP A 30 -12.58 -12.58 -4.87
CA ASP A 30 -13.36 -11.44 -5.40
C ASP A 30 -14.59 -11.08 -4.57
N HIS A 31 -15.22 -12.04 -3.89
CA HIS A 31 -16.34 -11.74 -2.99
C HIS A 31 -15.90 -10.92 -1.78
N ILE A 32 -14.73 -11.23 -1.19
CA ILE A 32 -14.16 -10.44 -0.09
C ILE A 32 -13.80 -9.03 -0.57
N LEU A 33 -13.18 -8.92 -1.74
CA LEU A 33 -12.86 -7.62 -2.34
C LEU A 33 -14.14 -6.79 -2.55
N LYS A 34 -15.22 -7.42 -3.02
CA LYS A 34 -16.52 -6.78 -3.20
C LYS A 34 -17.13 -6.32 -1.87
N ASP A 35 -17.03 -7.15 -0.83
CA ASP A 35 -17.57 -6.83 0.51
C ASP A 35 -16.88 -5.61 1.14
N ILE A 36 -15.58 -5.42 0.87
CA ILE A 36 -14.83 -4.22 1.28
C ILE A 36 -14.89 -3.07 0.26
N GLY A 37 -15.71 -3.20 -0.79
CA GLY A 37 -15.93 -2.15 -1.79
C GLY A 37 -14.78 -1.93 -2.76
N ILE A 38 -13.85 -2.87 -2.89
CA ILE A 38 -12.68 -2.76 -3.77
C ILE A 38 -12.85 -3.64 -5.01
N ARG A 39 -12.53 -3.09 -6.18
CA ARG A 39 -12.39 -3.88 -7.42
C ARG A 39 -10.95 -4.34 -7.56
N ARG A 40 -10.71 -5.54 -8.10
CA ARG A 40 -9.34 -6.06 -8.34
C ARG A 40 -8.47 -5.10 -9.16
N ALA A 41 -9.04 -4.48 -10.19
CA ALA A 41 -8.35 -3.47 -11.01
C ALA A 41 -8.01 -2.17 -10.26
N ALA A 42 -8.68 -1.90 -9.13
CA ALA A 42 -8.48 -0.70 -8.32
C ALA A 42 -7.48 -0.91 -7.18
N ILE A 43 -6.99 -2.14 -6.93
CA ILE A 43 -6.08 -2.46 -5.82
C ILE A 43 -4.84 -1.55 -5.83
N SER A 44 -4.15 -1.43 -6.98
CA SER A 44 -2.91 -0.63 -7.07
C SER A 44 -3.15 0.86 -6.78
N TYR A 45 -4.32 1.38 -7.18
CA TYR A 45 -4.73 2.74 -6.87
C TYR A 45 -5.04 2.90 -5.37
N ALA A 46 -5.87 2.01 -4.81
CA ALA A 46 -6.28 2.06 -3.41
C ALA A 46 -5.07 1.98 -2.44
N VAL A 47 -4.11 1.09 -2.72
CA VAL A 47 -2.88 0.96 -1.93
C VAL A 47 -2.03 2.23 -2.00
N ARG A 48 -1.94 2.87 -3.18
CA ARG A 48 -1.20 4.13 -3.35
C ARG A 48 -1.86 5.28 -2.61
N GLU A 49 -3.18 5.42 -2.69
CA GLU A 49 -3.92 6.48 -1.99
C GLU A 49 -3.79 6.33 -0.47
N HIS A 50 -3.96 5.12 0.06
CA HIS A 50 -3.83 4.86 1.50
C HIS A 50 -2.45 5.24 2.04
N LEU A 51 -1.38 4.96 1.29
CA LEU A 51 -0.02 5.30 1.70
C LEU A 51 0.39 6.76 1.47
N LYS A 52 -0.39 7.52 0.69
CA LYS A 52 -0.21 8.98 0.62
C LYS A 52 -0.73 9.65 1.90
N ASP A 53 -1.79 9.11 2.50
CA ASP A 53 -2.34 9.59 3.76
C ASP A 53 -1.34 9.38 4.93
N ASP A 54 -0.69 8.20 4.97
CA ASP A 54 0.39 7.85 5.91
C ASP A 54 1.67 8.72 5.80
N ARG A 55 1.78 9.59 4.80
CA ARG A 55 2.93 10.49 4.62
C ARG A 55 2.77 11.84 5.34
N ILE A 56 1.58 12.14 5.90
CA ILE A 56 1.31 13.36 6.69
C ILE A 56 1.79 13.18 8.13
#